data_AF-A0A8T6S959-F1
#
_entry.id   AF-A0A8T6S959-F1
#
_cell.length_a   1.000
_cell.length_b   1.000
_cell.length_c   1.000
_cell.angle_alpha   90.00
_cell.angle_beta   90.00
_cell.angle_gamma   90.00
#
_symmetry.space_group_name_H-M   'P 1'
#
loop_
_entity.id
_entity.type
_entity.pdbx_description
1 polymer ?
#
loop_
_entity_poly.entity_id
_entity_poly.type
_entity_poly.pdbx_seq_one_letter_code
_entity_poly.pdbx_strand_id
1 'polypeptide(L)'
;ISDNIPIVELAPGQKVKVECYARLGRGSEHAKWNASNVSVLVETDKDDERILNIESTGALKPEQIVLAGVDELGNRLNEFKGMVEQLK
;
A
#
# COMPACT_ATOMS: atom_id res chain seq x y z
N ILE A 1 -8.78 -3.12 -9.15
CA ILE A 1 -8.44 -2.62 -10.52
C ILE A 1 -9.47 -3.17 -11.50
N SER A 2 -9.92 -2.35 -12.46
CA SER A 2 -10.98 -2.71 -13.42
C SER A 2 -10.69 -2.07 -14.78
N ASP A 3 -11.02 -2.79 -15.86
CA ASP A 3 -10.90 -2.30 -17.24
C ASP A 3 -11.99 -1.27 -17.59
N ASN A 4 -12.99 -1.11 -16.72
CA ASN A 4 -14.16 -0.25 -16.95
C ASN A 4 -14.05 1.12 -16.25
N ILE A 5 -12.85 1.58 -15.90
CA ILE A 5 -12.66 2.89 -15.24
C ILE A 5 -12.70 3.98 -16.32
N PRO A 6 -13.71 4.87 -16.35
CA PRO A 6 -13.74 5.98 -17.30
C PRO A 6 -12.63 6.98 -16.95
N ILE A 7 -11.82 7.35 -17.93
CA ILE A 7 -10.72 8.32 -17.76
C ILE A 7 -11.17 9.72 -18.18
N VAL A 8 -11.77 9.84 -19.38
CA VAL A 8 -12.20 11.11 -19.96
C VAL A 8 -13.38 10.89 -20.90
N GLU A 9 -14.32 11.83 -20.92
CA GLU A 9 -15.39 11.92 -21.91
C GLU A 9 -15.01 12.97 -22.96
N LEU A 10 -15.18 12.65 -24.25
CA LEU A 10 -14.78 13.51 -25.37
C LEU A 10 -15.99 13.92 -26.21
N ALA A 11 -16.11 15.22 -26.47
CA ALA A 11 -17.06 15.76 -27.43
C ALA A 11 -16.58 15.54 -28.88
N PRO A 12 -17.48 15.62 -29.89
CA PRO A 12 -17.11 15.47 -31.28
C PRO A 12 -15.96 16.40 -31.69
N GLY A 13 -14.89 15.82 -32.24
CA GLY A 13 -13.69 16.55 -32.69
C GLY A 13 -12.56 16.66 -31.65
N GLN A 14 -12.80 16.32 -30.38
CA GLN A 14 -11.74 16.32 -29.35
C GLN A 14 -10.85 15.08 -29.45
N LYS A 15 -9.56 15.24 -29.09
CA LYS A 15 -8.55 14.16 -29.10
C LYS A 15 -7.64 14.30 -27.89
N VAL A 16 -7.20 13.17 -27.34
CA VAL A 16 -6.23 13.09 -26.23
C VAL A 16 -5.04 12.23 -26.66
N LYS A 17 -3.83 12.73 -26.40
CA LYS A 17 -2.58 11.97 -26.54
C LYS A 17 -1.77 12.20 -25.28
N VAL A 18 -1.43 11.12 -24.57
CA VAL A 18 -0.67 11.15 -23.33
C VAL A 18 0.40 10.07 -23.34
N GLU A 19 1.50 10.34 -22.65
CA GLU A 19 2.56 9.37 -22.34
C GLU A 19 2.87 9.49 -20.84
N CYS A 20 2.86 8.36 -20.15
CA CYS A 20 2.97 8.32 -18.69
C CYS A 20 3.98 7.26 -18.27
N TYR A 21 4.71 7.54 -17.18
CA TYR A 21 5.71 6.65 -16.59
C TYR A 21 5.25 6.18 -15.21
N ALA A 22 5.19 4.86 -15.02
CA ALA A 22 4.91 4.26 -13.72
C ALA A 22 6.23 4.04 -12.95
N ARG A 23 6.20 4.27 -11.64
CA ARG A 23 7.29 3.93 -10.71
C ARG A 23 6.75 3.31 -9.44
N LEU A 24 7.52 2.41 -8.84
CA LEU A 24 7.26 1.92 -7.50
C LEU A 24 7.44 3.06 -6.49
N GLY A 25 6.59 3.09 -5.47
CA GLY A 25 6.68 4.05 -4.38
C GLY A 25 5.93 3.55 -3.15
N ARG A 26 6.07 4.27 -2.04
CA ARG A 26 5.52 3.87 -0.74
C ARG A 26 4.28 4.70 -0.41
N GLY A 27 3.27 4.09 0.21
CA GLY A 27 2.07 4.81 0.66
C GLY A 27 2.36 5.98 1.61
N SER A 28 3.46 5.89 2.38
CA SER A 28 3.94 6.97 3.25
C SER A 28 4.48 8.19 2.48
N GLU A 29 4.93 8.01 1.23
CA GLU A 29 5.44 9.10 0.40
C GLU A 29 4.29 9.81 -0.34
N HIS A 30 3.29 9.06 -0.80
CA HIS A 30 2.13 9.63 -1.48
C HIS A 30 0.92 8.69 -1.43
N ALA A 31 -0.27 9.25 -1.19
CA ALA A 31 -1.52 8.48 -1.04
C ALA A 31 -1.84 7.56 -2.23
N LYS A 32 -1.52 7.98 -3.47
CA LYS A 32 -1.66 7.15 -4.70
C LYS A 32 -0.93 5.80 -4.68
N TRP A 33 0.04 5.62 -3.79
CA TRP A 33 0.80 4.38 -3.62
C TRP A 33 0.32 3.54 -2.45
N ASN A 34 -0.78 3.92 -1.79
CA ASN A 34 -1.37 3.09 -0.76
C ASN A 34 -1.96 1.81 -1.40
N ALA A 35 -1.52 0.65 -0.92
CA ALA A 35 -1.92 -0.65 -1.44
C ALA A 35 -3.31 -1.11 -0.94
N SER A 36 -3.79 -0.54 0.16
CA SER A 36 -5.06 -0.89 0.80
C SER A 36 -5.99 0.30 0.92
N ASN A 37 -7.30 0.09 0.76
CA ASN A 37 -8.31 1.09 1.09
C ASN A 37 -8.71 1.02 2.58
N VAL A 38 -8.64 -0.16 3.20
CA VAL A 38 -8.90 -0.38 4.62
C VAL A 38 -7.78 -1.22 5.22
N SER A 39 -7.30 -0.80 6.39
CA SER A 39 -6.39 -1.57 7.25
C SER A 39 -6.70 -1.19 8.69
N VAL A 40 -7.58 -1.95 9.35
CA VAL A 40 -8.09 -1.62 10.68
C VAL A 40 -8.02 -2.83 11.59
N LEU A 41 -7.55 -2.60 12.81
CA LEU A 41 -7.54 -3.58 13.88
C LEU A 41 -8.83 -3.44 14.70
N VAL A 42 -9.52 -4.55 14.91
CA VAL A 42 -10.77 -4.62 15.68
C VAL A 42 -10.53 -5.45 16.94
N GLU A 43 -11.01 -4.92 18.06
CA GLU A 43 -10.96 -5.57 19.38
C GLU A 43 -11.89 -6.80 19.40
N THR A 44 -11.53 -7.80 20.19
CA THR A 44 -12.37 -8.96 20.48
C THR A 44 -12.71 -8.99 21.96
N ASP A 45 -13.53 -9.96 22.39
CA ASP A 45 -13.85 -10.15 23.81
C ASP A 45 -12.67 -10.67 24.64
N LYS A 46 -11.53 -11.03 24.01
CA LYS A 46 -10.31 -11.47 24.69
C LYS A 46 -9.21 -10.42 24.58
N ASP A 47 -8.54 -10.17 25.70
CA ASP A 47 -7.52 -9.13 25.82
C ASP A 47 -6.30 -9.35 24.90
N ASP A 48 -5.98 -10.59 24.54
CA ASP A 48 -4.81 -10.97 23.73
C ASP A 48 -5.14 -11.26 22.25
N GLU A 49 -6.40 -11.07 21.83
CA GLU A 49 -6.85 -11.38 20.48
C GLU A 49 -7.35 -10.12 19.75
N ARG A 50 -6.93 -9.97 18.49
CA ARG A 50 -7.30 -8.85 17.62
C ARG A 50 -7.58 -9.35 16.21
N ILE A 51 -8.53 -8.74 15.53
CA ILE A 51 -8.85 -9.04 14.13
C ILE A 51 -8.32 -7.91 13.25
N LEU A 52 -7.38 -8.23 12.36
CA LEU A 52 -6.89 -7.29 11.36
C LEU A 52 -7.70 -7.43 10.06
N ASN A 53 -8.48 -6.39 9.74
CA ASN A 53 -9.24 -6.32 8.50
C ASN A 53 -8.45 -5.52 7.46
N ILE A 54 -8.17 -6.16 6.33
CA ILE A 54 -7.47 -5.53 5.19
C ILE A 54 -8.34 -5.67 3.95
N GLU A 55 -8.56 -4.55 3.29
CA GLU A 55 -9.18 -4.51 1.97
C GLU A 55 -8.19 -3.86 0.98
N SER A 56 -7.95 -4.58 -0.12
CA SER A 56 -6.97 -4.18 -1.13
C SER A 56 -7.61 -3.26 -2.17
N THR A 57 -6.84 -2.33 -2.73
CA THR A 57 -7.25 -1.58 -3.93
C THR A 57 -7.30 -2.45 -5.20
N GLY A 58 -6.81 -3.68 -5.10
CA GLY A 58 -6.69 -4.67 -6.16
C GLY A 58 -5.36 -4.62 -6.92
N ALA A 59 -4.41 -3.76 -6.52
CA ALA A 59 -3.06 -3.74 -7.08
C ALA A 59 -2.17 -4.88 -6.56
N LEU A 60 -2.41 -5.31 -5.32
CA LEU A 60 -1.77 -6.46 -4.68
C LEU A 60 -2.82 -7.34 -4.02
N LYS A 61 -2.55 -8.63 -3.82
CA LYS A 61 -3.44 -9.45 -3.00
C LYS A 61 -3.31 -9.08 -1.52
N PRO A 62 -4.38 -9.18 -0.70
CA PRO A 62 -4.32 -8.82 0.72
C PRO A 62 -3.19 -9.50 1.49
N GLU A 63 -2.92 -10.78 1.21
CA GLU A 63 -1.86 -11.55 1.87
C GLU A 63 -0.47 -10.97 1.56
N GLN A 64 -0.27 -10.49 0.33
CA GLN A 64 1.00 -9.86 -0.06
C GLN A 64 1.23 -8.52 0.63
N ILE A 65 0.15 -7.77 0.91
CA ILE A 65 0.23 -6.51 1.65
C ILE A 65 0.72 -6.77 3.08
N VAL A 66 0.17 -7.80 3.73
CA VAL A 66 0.60 -8.21 5.08
C VAL A 66 2.07 -8.64 5.08
N LEU A 67 2.43 -9.56 4.19
CA LEU A 67 3.79 -10.08 4.09
C LEU A 67 4.81 -8.96 3.85
N ALA A 68 4.54 -8.07 2.90
CA ALA A 68 5.41 -6.93 2.62
C ALA A 68 5.55 -5.97 3.82
N GLY A 69 4.47 -5.80 4.60
CA GLY A 69 4.50 -5.01 5.83
C GLY A 69 5.39 -5.64 6.92
N VAL A 70 5.31 -6.96 7.09
CA VAL A 70 6.17 -7.71 8.03
C VAL A 70 7.63 -7.64 7.59
N ASP A 71 7.91 -7.83 6.30
CA ASP A 71 9.26 -7.76 5.75
C ASP A 71 9.88 -6.36 5.92
N GLU A 72 9.12 -5.30 5.61
CA GLU A 72 9.57 -3.91 5.80
C GLU A 72 9.83 -3.59 7.28
N LEU A 73 9.00 -4.10 8.20
CA LEU A 73 9.26 -3.96 9.63
C LEU A 73 10.56 -4.65 10.02
N GLY A 74 10.79 -5.88 9.55
CA GLY A 74 12.03 -6.62 9.79
C GLY A 74 13.27 -5.87 9.30
N ASN A 75 13.21 -5.30 8.10
CA ASN A 75 14.30 -4.50 7.54
C ASN A 75 14.61 -3.28 8.40
N ARG A 76 13.58 -2.53 8.83
CA ARG A 76 13.75 -1.36 9.70
C ARG A 76 14.35 -1.70 11.05
N LEU A 77 13.96 -2.82 11.64
CA LEU A 77 14.54 -3.29 12.91
C LEU A 77 16.02 -3.66 12.76
N ASN A 78 16.40 -4.27 11.64
CA ASN A 78 17.80 -4.58 11.34
C ASN A 78 18.64 -3.32 11.12
N GLU A 79 18.11 -2.34 10.39
CA GLU A 79 18.76 -1.03 10.20
C GLU A 79 18.95 -0.33 11.54
N PHE A 80 17.91 -0.28 12.37
CA PHE A 80 17.96 0.32 13.70
C PHE A 80 19.00 -0.36 14.60
N LYS A 81 19.05 -1.70 14.60
CA LYS A 81 20.08 -2.46 15.32
C LYS A 81 21.48 -2.05 14.89
N GLY A 82 21.73 -1.93 13.58
CA GLY A 82 23.02 -1.49 13.06
C GLY A 82 23.41 -0.09 13.53
N MET A 83 22.45 0.84 13.60
CA MET A 83 22.70 2.20 14.14
C MET A 83 23.08 2.15 15.62
N VAL A 84 22.41 1.33 16.42
CA VAL A 84 22.71 1.19 17.87
C VAL A 84 24.10 0.58 18.09
N GLU A 85 24.52 -0.37 17.25
CA GLU A 85 25.85 -0.98 17.32
C GLU A 85 26.97 0.03 17.01
N GLN A 86 26.72 1.01 16.14
CA GLN A 86 27.67 2.08 15.80
C GLN A 86 27.82 3.17 16.88
N LEU A 87 26.90 3.22 17.85
CA LEU A 87 26.94 4.18 18.96
C LEU A 87 27.71 3.66 20.18
N LYS A 88 28.10 2.37 20.18
CA LYS A 88 28.94 1.76 21.20
C LYS A 88 30.42 1.92 20.84
#